data_AF-A0A3P7Z3H0-F1
#
_entry.id   AF-A0A3P7Z3H0-F1
#
_cell.length_a   1.000
_cell.length_b   1.000
_cell.length_c   1.000
_cell.angle_alpha   90.00
_cell.angle_beta   90.00
_cell.angle_gamma   90.00
#
_symmetry.space_group_name_H-M   'P 1'
#
loop_
_entity.id
_entity.type
_entity.pdbx_description
1 polymer ?
#
loop_
_entity_poly.entity_id
_entity_poly.type
_entity_poly.pdbx_seq_one_letter_code
_entity_poly.pdbx_strand_id
1 'polypeptide(L)'
;MFTNSGDEFLHYLPDKPVYRPKKHCESTKCIYKLSDEDGNLSFDLVVKNHLPKRAVNEDEVFLIDAGYHLFVYIGSKCLLCEKQNALSYAHVRQLVFVLIIIM
;
A
#
# COMPACT_ATOMS: atom_id res chain seq x y z
N MET A 1 -0.92 15.17 -31.17
CA MET A 1 -1.43 14.10 -30.29
C MET A 1 -2.94 14.23 -30.24
N PHE A 2 -3.67 13.40 -30.99
CA PHE A 2 -5.14 13.24 -31.00
C PHE A 2 -5.96 14.47 -30.58
N THR A 3 -5.89 15.57 -31.33
CA THR A 3 -6.73 16.77 -31.10
C THR A 3 -7.80 16.94 -32.17
N ASN A 4 -7.83 16.09 -33.21
CA ASN A 4 -8.77 16.21 -34.30
C ASN A 4 -9.96 15.29 -34.06
N SER A 5 -11.18 15.85 -34.13
CA SER A 5 -12.44 15.15 -33.89
C SER A 5 -12.81 14.08 -34.95
N GLY A 6 -11.97 13.90 -35.96
CA GLY A 6 -12.15 12.91 -37.04
C GLY A 6 -11.15 11.75 -36.99
N ASP A 7 -10.41 11.57 -35.89
CA ASP A 7 -9.50 10.43 -35.73
C ASP A 7 -10.31 9.14 -35.60
N GLU A 8 -10.06 8.18 -36.51
CA GLU A 8 -10.67 6.85 -36.55
C GLU A 8 -10.57 6.12 -35.19
N PHE A 9 -9.47 6.35 -34.48
CA PHE A 9 -9.22 5.84 -33.13
C PHE A 9 -10.32 6.21 -32.12
N LEU A 10 -10.88 7.42 -32.18
CA LEU A 10 -11.89 7.89 -31.23
C LEU A 10 -13.25 7.22 -31.44
N HIS A 11 -13.56 6.75 -32.65
CA HIS A 11 -14.82 6.05 -32.95
C HIS A 11 -14.88 4.63 -32.37
N TYR A 12 -13.72 4.03 -32.07
CA TYR A 12 -13.65 2.72 -31.43
C TYR A 12 -13.78 2.79 -29.90
N LEU A 13 -13.67 3.98 -29.31
CA LEU A 13 -13.82 4.13 -27.87
C LEU A 13 -15.31 4.14 -27.50
N PRO A 14 -15.73 3.34 -26.50
CA PRO A 14 -17.10 3.40 -26.04
C PRO A 14 -17.36 4.70 -25.28
N ASP A 15 -18.46 5.40 -25.59
CA ASP A 15 -18.95 6.61 -24.89
C ASP A 15 -19.45 6.35 -23.45
N LYS A 16 -18.94 5.29 -22.81
CA LYS A 16 -19.26 4.98 -21.43
C LYS A 16 -18.54 6.01 -20.54
N PRO A 17 -19.24 6.62 -19.56
CA PRO A 17 -18.60 7.52 -18.64
C PRO A 17 -17.45 6.79 -17.94
N VAL A 18 -16.23 7.29 -18.10
CA VAL A 18 -15.08 6.77 -17.37
C VAL A 18 -15.28 7.10 -15.90
N TYR A 19 -15.50 6.07 -15.09
CA TYR A 19 -15.49 6.23 -13.64
C TYR A 19 -14.09 6.69 -13.22
N ARG A 20 -13.96 7.98 -12.91
CA ARG A 20 -12.75 8.50 -12.27
C ARG A 20 -12.85 8.10 -10.79
N PRO A 21 -11.92 7.32 -10.25
CA PRO A 21 -11.95 7.00 -8.83
C PRO A 21 -11.98 8.31 -8.04
N LYS A 22 -12.89 8.40 -7.06
CA LYS A 22 -12.93 9.56 -6.15
C LYS A 22 -11.54 9.76 -5.57
N LYS A 23 -11.02 11.00 -5.56
CA LYS A 23 -9.84 11.34 -4.75
C LYS A 23 -10.16 10.91 -3.32
N HIS A 24 -9.49 9.88 -2.82
CA HIS A 24 -9.79 9.33 -1.50
C HIS A 24 -9.48 10.39 -0.43
N CYS A 25 -10.47 10.58 0.43
CA CYS A 25 -10.53 11.52 1.55
C CYS A 25 -9.49 11.17 2.63
N GLU A 26 -8.80 12.20 3.17
CA GLU A 26 -8.18 12.29 4.52
C GLU A 26 -8.04 10.96 5.29
N SER A 27 -7.26 10.02 4.78
CA SER A 27 -7.02 8.76 5.47
C SER A 27 -5.97 8.98 6.56
N THR A 28 -6.34 8.64 7.79
CA THR A 28 -5.46 8.73 8.96
C THR A 28 -4.21 7.90 8.75
N LYS A 29 -3.07 8.58 8.75
CA LYS A 29 -1.76 7.96 8.54
C LYS A 29 -1.43 7.02 9.70
N CYS A 30 -1.15 5.76 9.41
CA CYS A 30 -0.90 4.75 10.44
C CYS A 30 0.31 3.88 10.07
N ILE A 31 1.05 3.43 11.09
CA ILE A 31 2.10 2.42 10.93
C ILE A 31 1.70 1.18 11.72
N TYR A 32 1.72 0.05 11.05
CA TYR A 32 1.52 -1.27 11.63
C TYR A 32 2.81 -2.05 11.59
N LYS A 33 2.97 -2.92 12.57
CA LYS A 33 4.09 -3.84 12.73
C LYS A 33 3.57 -5.25 12.61
N LEU A 34 4.27 -6.05 11.81
CA LEU A 34 4.04 -7.47 11.65
C LEU A 34 5.21 -8.19 12.31
N SER A 35 4.93 -9.03 13.30
CA SER A 35 5.95 -9.66 14.15
C SER A 35 5.58 -11.13 14.41
N ASP A 36 6.55 -12.04 14.38
CA ASP A 36 6.37 -13.49 14.55
C ASP A 36 7.15 -14.06 15.76
N GLU A 37 7.11 -13.37 16.91
CA GLU A 37 7.89 -13.73 18.10
C GLU A 37 7.43 -15.04 18.77
N ASP A 38 6.12 -15.36 18.73
CA ASP A 38 5.53 -16.53 19.40
C ASP A 38 5.20 -17.69 18.45
N GLY A 39 5.68 -17.63 17.19
CA GLY A 39 5.27 -18.54 16.12
C GLY A 39 3.82 -18.30 15.65
N ASN A 40 3.24 -17.18 16.03
CA ASN A 40 1.97 -16.68 15.53
C ASN A 40 2.12 -15.22 15.13
N LEU A 41 1.76 -14.93 13.89
CA LEU A 41 1.97 -13.64 13.26
C LEU A 41 1.04 -12.58 13.88
N SER A 42 1.59 -11.66 14.66
CA SER A 42 0.87 -10.55 15.29
C SER A 42 0.87 -9.31 14.39
N PHE A 43 -0.22 -8.54 14.43
CA PHE A 43 -0.39 -7.32 13.64
C PHE A 43 -0.81 -6.17 14.56
N ASP A 44 0.15 -5.32 14.89
CA ASP A 44 -0.03 -4.28 15.91
C ASP A 44 0.08 -2.87 15.32
N LEU A 45 -0.79 -1.97 15.78
CA LEU A 45 -0.71 -0.55 15.45
C LEU A 45 0.37 0.13 16.32
N VAL A 46 1.47 0.55 15.69
CA VAL A 46 2.58 1.23 16.39
C VAL A 46 2.34 2.73 16.47
N VAL A 47 1.91 3.34 15.36
CA VAL A 47 1.71 4.78 15.29
C VAL A 47 0.40 5.11 14.60
N LYS A 48 -0.34 6.04 15.17
CA LYS A 48 -1.57 6.60 14.62
C LYS A 48 -1.41 8.09 14.36
N ASN A 49 -1.96 8.57 13.25
CA ASN A 49 -1.96 9.96 12.78
C ASN A 49 -0.59 10.57 12.43
N HIS A 50 0.51 9.83 12.53
CA HIS A 50 1.85 10.33 12.26
C HIS A 50 2.75 9.23 11.67
N LEU A 51 3.75 9.61 10.87
CA LEU A 51 4.69 8.68 10.22
C LEU A 51 6.16 8.98 10.58
N PRO A 52 6.58 8.75 11.83
CA PRO A 52 7.97 8.96 12.23
C PRO A 52 8.86 7.87 11.62
N LYS A 53 9.92 8.27 10.89
CA LYS A 53 10.89 7.33 10.30
C LYS A 53 11.53 6.38 11.33
N ARG A 54 11.74 6.88 12.56
CA ARG A 54 12.27 6.11 13.70
C ARG A 54 11.38 4.97 14.21
N ALA A 55 10.13 4.86 13.74
CA ALA A 55 9.23 3.77 14.13
C ALA A 55 9.39 2.53 13.23
N VAL A 56 10.25 2.60 12.21
CA VAL A 56 10.52 1.53 11.26
C VAL A 56 11.96 1.07 11.49
N ASN A 57 12.15 -0.24 11.60
CA ASN A 57 13.45 -0.88 11.86
C ASN A 57 13.74 -1.97 10.83
N GLU A 58 15.01 -2.35 10.69
CA GLU A 58 15.46 -3.38 9.72
C GLU A 58 15.21 -4.82 10.18
N ASP A 59 14.80 -5.02 11.43
CA ASP A 59 14.61 -6.34 12.03
C ASP A 59 13.20 -6.92 11.80
N GLU A 60 12.21 -6.08 11.46
CA GLU A 60 10.80 -6.47 11.33
C GLU A 60 10.15 -5.93 10.04
N VAL A 61 8.91 -6.32 9.79
CA VAL A 61 8.10 -5.83 8.66
C VAL A 61 7.10 -4.79 9.13
N PHE A 62 7.03 -3.67 8.41
CA PHE A 62 6.11 -2.56 8.72
C PHE A 62 5.18 -2.25 7.55
N LEU A 63 3.90 -2.03 7.85
CA LEU A 63 2.92 -1.55 6.88
C LEU A 63 2.60 -0.09 7.21
N ILE A 64 2.95 0.80 6.28
CA ILE A 64 2.82 2.24 6.42
C ILE A 64 1.67 2.70 5.53
N ASP A 65 0.55 3.01 6.18
CA ASP A 65 -0.60 3.62 5.54
C ASP A 65 -0.40 5.13 5.49
N ALA A 66 -0.01 5.65 4.32
CA ALA A 66 0.10 7.08 4.07
C ALA A 66 -1.23 7.69 3.57
N GLY A 67 -2.28 6.87 3.54
CA GLY A 67 -3.63 7.24 3.17
C GLY A 67 -3.98 7.03 1.71
N TYR A 68 -3.12 7.45 0.79
CA TYR A 68 -3.28 7.19 -0.66
C TYR A 68 -2.49 5.98 -1.13
N HIS A 69 -1.40 5.69 -0.42
CA HIS A 69 -0.47 4.63 -0.74
C HIS A 69 -0.21 3.81 0.52
N LEU A 70 -0.19 2.49 0.33
CA LEU A 70 0.29 1.57 1.33
C LEU A 70 1.73 1.22 0.99
N PHE A 71 2.66 1.55 1.88
CA PHE A 71 4.05 1.12 1.76
C PHE A 71 4.28 -0.08 2.66
N VAL A 72 4.84 -1.13 2.09
CA VAL A 72 5.29 -2.29 2.87
C VAL A 72 6.79 -2.20 2.96
N TYR A 73 7.29 -1.92 4.16
CA TYR A 73 8.71 -1.91 4.47
C TYR A 73 9.12 -3.29 4.97
N ILE A 74 10.02 -3.93 4.25
CA ILE A 74 10.55 -5.24 4.60
C ILE A 74 11.98 -5.05 5.12
N GLY A 75 12.18 -5.29 6.41
CA GLY A 75 13.50 -5.28 7.01
C GLY A 75 14.44 -6.34 6.42
N SER A 76 15.73 -6.03 6.37
CA SER A 76 16.75 -6.95 5.87
C SER A 76 16.91 -8.19 6.76
N LYS A 77 16.67 -8.04 8.07
CA LYS A 77 16.85 -9.09 9.09
C LYS A 77 15.56 -9.76 9.53
N CYS A 78 14.42 -9.41 8.93
CA CYS A 78 13.14 -10.01 9.29
C CYS A 78 13.03 -11.47 8.82
N LEU A 79 12.12 -12.23 9.44
CA LEU A 79 11.94 -13.64 9.15
C LEU A 79 11.28 -13.86 7.78
N LEU A 80 11.58 -15.01 7.16
CA LEU A 80 11.03 -15.36 5.85
C LEU A 80 9.49 -15.44 5.87
N CYS A 81 8.93 -15.93 6.99
CA CYS A 81 7.48 -16.02 7.21
C CYS A 81 6.81 -14.65 7.16
N GLU A 82 7.42 -13.65 7.78
CA GLU A 82 6.91 -12.26 7.80
C GLU A 82 6.95 -11.66 6.39
N LYS A 83 8.05 -11.89 5.64
CA LYS A 83 8.18 -11.42 4.24
C LYS A 83 7.07 -12.00 3.34
N GLN A 84 6.78 -13.28 3.47
CA GLN A 84 5.76 -13.96 2.65
C GLN A 84 4.34 -13.48 2.98
N ASN A 85 4.07 -13.23 4.26
CA ASN A 85 2.74 -12.82 4.71
C ASN A 85 2.48 -11.31 4.57
N ALA A 86 3.53 -10.48 4.45
CA ALA A 86 3.42 -9.03 4.34
C ALA A 86 2.43 -8.57 3.27
N LEU A 87 2.47 -9.21 2.09
CA LEU A 87 1.59 -8.86 0.97
C LEU A 87 0.14 -9.30 1.22
N SER A 88 -0.05 -10.47 1.81
CA SER A 88 -1.38 -11.00 2.16
C SER A 88 -2.10 -10.06 3.12
N TYR A 89 -1.40 -9.54 4.13
CA TYR A 89 -1.96 -8.56 5.08
C TYR A 89 -2.21 -7.19 4.44
N ALA A 90 -1.37 -6.77 3.49
CA ALA A 90 -1.57 -5.55 2.73
C ALA A 90 -2.85 -5.60 1.87
N HIS A 91 -3.14 -6.75 1.26
CA HIS A 91 -4.30 -6.94 0.38
C HIS A 91 -5.64 -6.77 1.11
N VAL A 92 -5.71 -7.19 2.38
CA VAL A 92 -6.94 -7.09 3.20
C VAL A 92 -7.43 -5.64 3.35
N ARG A 93 -6.55 -4.64 3.18
CA ARG A 93 -6.91 -3.22 3.37
C ARG A 93 -7.56 -2.50 2.17
N GLN A 94 -7.81 -3.18 1.05
CA GLN A 94 -8.48 -2.57 -0.13
C GLN A 94 -7.87 -1.22 -0.55
N LEU A 95 -6.56 -1.02 -0.36
CA LEU A 95 -5.89 0.18 -0.86
C LEU A 95 -5.43 -0.05 -2.30
N VAL A 96 -5.72 0.95 -3.13
CA VAL A 96 -5.69 0.87 -4.60
C VAL A 96 -4.27 0.82 -5.17
N PHE A 97 -3.22 0.90 -4.33
CA PHE A 97 -1.83 0.82 -4.74
C PHE A 97 -0.91 0.42 -3.56
N VAL A 98 -0.18 -0.68 -3.72
CA VAL A 98 0.79 -1.19 -2.73
C VAL A 98 2.19 -1.03 -3.33
N LEU A 99 3.06 -0.27 -2.65
CA LEU A 99 4.47 -0.18 -3.01
C LEU A 99 5.30 -0.99 -1.99
N ILE A 100 6.02 -1.99 -2.49
CA ILE A 100 6.92 -2.80 -1.67
C ILE A 100 8.31 -2.16 -1.71
N ILE A 101 8.83 -1.81 -0.55
CA ILE A 101 10.19 -1.27 -0.38
C ILE A 101 11.00 -2.34 0.33
N ILE A 102 12.00 -2.89 -0.38
CA ILE A 102 12.94 -3.89 0.13
C ILE A 102 14.28 -3.18 0.34
N MET A 103 14.85 -3.29 1.53
CA MET A 103 16.21 -2.87 1.85
C MET A 103 17.10 -4.10 2.04
#